data_AF-A0A177M953-F1
#
_entry.id   AF-A0A177M953-F1
#
_cell.length_a   1.000
_cell.length_b   1.000
_cell.length_c   1.000
_cell.angle_alpha   90.00
_cell.angle_beta   90.00
_cell.angle_gamma   90.00
#
_symmetry.space_group_name_H-M   'P 1'
#
loop_
_entity.id
_entity.type
_entity.pdbx_description
1 polymer ?
#
loop_
_entity_poly.entity_id
_entity_poly.type
_entity_poly.pdbx_seq_one_letter_code
_entity_poly.pdbx_strand_id
1 'polypeptide(L)' 'MEPSKALIVIGSAILVIGLVLHYVPWLVNWFGKLPGDIKIQSKSSFVFIPFTSMIVVSVLITLLANIFFRK' A
#
# COMPACT_ATOMS: atom_id res chain seq x y z
N MET A 1 7.88 -22.19 8.88
CA MET A 1 6.94 -21.60 9.85
C MET A 1 5.85 -22.63 10.11
N GLU A 2 5.49 -22.88 11.36
CA GLU A 2 4.34 -23.74 11.68
C GLU A 2 3.05 -23.16 11.06
N PRO A 3 2.17 -23.98 10.45
CA PRO A 3 0.95 -23.50 9.81
C PRO A 3 0.07 -22.70 10.79
N SER A 4 0.01 -23.09 12.06
CA SER A 4 -0.71 -22.36 13.11
C SER A 4 -0.16 -20.95 13.32
N LYS A 5 1.17 -20.78 13.29
CA LYS A 5 1.81 -19.46 13.44
C LYS A 5 1.56 -18.60 12.20
N ALA A 6 1.61 -19.19 11.00
CA ALA A 6 1.31 -18.47 9.77
C ALA A 6 -0.14 -17.95 9.75
N LEU A 7 -1.11 -18.76 10.20
CA LEU A 7 -2.51 -18.34 10.29
C LEU A 7 -2.71 -17.17 11.27
N ILE A 8 -2.05 -17.20 12.44
CA ILE A 8 -2.11 -16.10 13.41
C ILE A 8 -1.52 -14.81 12.82
N VAL A 9 -0.38 -14.89 12.14
CA VAL A 9 0.27 -13.73 11.51
C VAL A 9 -0.59 -13.16 10.39
N ILE A 10 -1.14 -14.00 9.51
CA ILE A 10 -2.00 -13.55 8.41
C ILE A 10 -3.29 -12.93 8.95
N GLY A 11 -3.95 -13.58 9.91
CA GLY A 11 -5.19 -13.08 10.51
C GLY A 11 -5.00 -11.73 11.21
N SER A 12 -3.91 -11.59 11.98
CA SER A 12 -3.57 -10.31 12.61
C SER A 12 -3.22 -9.22 11.59
N ALA A 13 -2.49 -9.54 10.53
CA ALA A 13 -2.20 -8.59 9.46
C ALA A 13 -3.48 -8.09 8.77
N ILE A 14 -4.42 -8.99 8.45
CA ILE A 14 -5.73 -8.62 7.86
C ILE A 14 -6.52 -7.72 8.81
N LEU A 15 -6.55 -8.03 10.10
CA LEU A 15 -7.25 -7.22 11.11
C LEU A 15 -6.67 -5.81 11.19
N VAL A 16 -5.35 -5.68 11.24
CA VAL A 16 -4.66 -4.37 11.26
C VAL A 16 -4.96 -3.59 9.98
N ILE A 17 -4.89 -4.24 8.80
CA ILE A 17 -5.25 -3.61 7.53
C ILE A 17 -6.70 -3.10 7.58
N GLY A 18 -7.64 -3.91 8.05
CA GLY A 18 -9.05 -3.52 8.19
C GLY A 18 -9.25 -2.30 9.09
N LEU A 19 -8.56 -2.25 10.24
CA LEU A 19 -8.58 -1.10 11.14
C LEU A 19 -8.02 0.16 10.49
N VAL A 20 -6.87 0.06 9.80
CA VAL A 20 -6.26 1.19 9.11
C VAL A 20 -7.19 1.73 8.02
N LEU A 21 -7.79 0.84 7.22
CA LEU A 21 -8.73 1.26 6.17
C LEU A 21 -10.00 1.92 6.75
N HIS A 22 -10.48 1.46 7.91
CA HIS A 22 -11.68 1.99 8.54
C HIS A 22 -11.47 3.33 9.23
N TYR A 23 -10.46 3.44 10.10
CA TYR A 23 -10.22 4.63 10.92
C TYR A 23 -9.32 5.67 10.24
N VAL A 24 -8.52 5.23 9.28
CA VAL A 24 -7.49 6.05 8.64
C VAL A 24 -7.60 5.98 7.11
N PRO A 25 -8.79 6.22 6.51
CA PRO A 25 -8.97 6.07 5.06
C PRO A 25 -8.08 7.05 4.28
N TRP A 26 -7.73 8.20 4.87
CA TRP A 26 -6.86 9.18 4.21
C TRP A 26 -5.48 8.61 3.89
N LEU A 27 -4.98 7.61 4.63
CA LEU A 27 -3.65 7.02 4.43
C LEU A 27 -3.57 6.18 3.14
N VAL A 28 -4.69 5.71 2.61
CA VAL A 28 -4.73 4.97 1.34
C VAL A 28 -5.42 5.76 0.24
N ASN A 29 -6.23 6.77 0.58
CA ASN A 29 -7.03 7.51 -0.40
C ASN A 29 -6.20 8.41 -1.34
N TRP A 30 -4.96 8.76 -0.96
CA TRP A 30 -4.02 9.49 -1.82
C TRP A 30 -3.36 8.59 -2.88
N PHE A 31 -3.28 7.29 -2.61
CA PHE A 31 -2.61 6.33 -3.47
C PHE A 31 -3.34 6.20 -4.81
N GLY A 32 -2.64 6.46 -5.91
CA GLY A 32 -3.22 6.50 -7.24
C GLY A 32 -3.90 7.81 -7.64
N LYS A 33 -3.85 8.85 -6.81
CA LYS A 33 -4.44 10.17 -7.10
C LYS A 33 -3.39 11.28 -7.29
N LEU A 34 -2.12 10.91 -7.37
CA LEU A 34 -1.04 11.87 -7.55
C LEU A 34 -0.98 12.32 -9.02
N PRO A 35 -0.54 13.57 -9.30
CA PRO A 35 -0.32 14.02 -10.66
C PRO A 35 0.70 13.11 -11.33
N GLY A 36 0.32 12.50 -12.46
CA GLY A 36 1.12 11.49 -13.17
C GLY A 36 0.67 10.04 -12.94
N ASP A 37 -0.29 9.78 -12.05
CA ASP A 37 -1.00 8.50 -12.02
C ASP A 37 -2.04 8.45 -13.16
N ILE A 38 -1.95 7.43 -14.02
CA ILE A 38 -2.81 7.31 -15.20
C ILE A 38 -4.00 6.40 -14.86
N LYS A 39 -5.20 6.94 -14.98
CA LYS A 39 -6.47 6.21 -14.86
C LYS A 39 -7.21 6.31 -16.17
N ILE A 40 -7.22 5.21 -16.92
CA ILE A 40 -7.99 5.10 -18.16
C ILE A 40 -9.20 4.23 -17.85
N GLN A 41 -10.37 4.87 -17.75
CA GLN A 41 -11.64 4.18 -17.53
C GLN A 41 -12.44 4.19 -18.83
N SER A 42 -12.67 3.00 -19.38
CA SER A 42 -13.50 2.74 -20.55
C SER A 42 -14.77 1.99 -20.14
N LYS A 43 -15.76 1.88 -21.03
CA LYS A 43 -17.04 1.18 -20.80
C LYS A 43 -16.88 -0.29 -20.39
N SER A 44 -15.79 -0.95 -20.80
CA SER A 44 -15.54 -2.39 -20.53
C SER A 44 -14.15 -2.66 -19.93
N SER A 45 -13.34 -1.64 -19.69
CA SER A 45 -11.95 -1.84 -19.26
C SER A 45 -11.48 -0.70 -18.37
N PHE A 46 -10.78 -1.05 -17.30
CA PHE A 46 -10.17 -0.13 -16.36
C PHE A 46 -8.67 -0.40 -16.31
N VAL A 47 -7.86 0.55 -16.77
CA VAL A 47 -6.40 0.48 -16.72
C VAL A 47 -5.92 1.54 -15.74
N PHE A 48 -5.25 1.08 -14.69
CA PHE A 48 -4.69 1.93 -13.64
C PHE A 48 -3.17 1.74 -13.60
N ILE A 49 -2.44 2.83 -13.86
CA ILE A 49 -0.97 2.86 -13.85
C ILE A 49 -0.53 3.91 -12.82
N PRO A 50 -0.31 3.49 -11.55
CA PRO A 50 0.10 4.38 -10.47
C PRO A 50 1.61 4.68 -10.51
N PHE A 51 2.11 5.27 -11.60
CA PHE A 51 3.55 5.47 -11.76
C PHE A 51 4.13 6.38 -10.67
N THR A 52 3.45 7.49 -10.38
CA THR A 52 3.93 8.49 -9.43
C THR A 52 3.75 7.98 -8.00
N SER A 53 2.61 7.38 -7.71
CA SER A 53 2.37 6.74 -6.41
C SER A 53 3.35 5.63 -6.10
N MET A 54 3.74 4.80 -7.08
CA MET A 54 4.77 3.78 -6.90
C MET A 54 6.15 4.35 -6.61
N ILE A 55 6.55 5.42 -7.30
CA ILE A 55 7.82 6.10 -7.01
C ILE A 55 7.83 6.65 -5.59
N VAL A 56 6.76 7.34 -5.19
CA VAL A 56 6.65 7.92 -3.84
C VAL A 56 6.72 6.84 -2.77
N VAL A 57 5.98 5.74 -2.93
CA VAL A 57 6.02 4.61 -2.01
C VAL A 57 7.40 3.98 -1.96
N SER A 58 8.06 3.77 -3.10
CA SER A 58 9.41 3.22 -3.15
C SER A 58 10.40 4.10 -2.40
N VAL A 59 10.39 5.42 -2.65
CA VAL A 59 11.29 6.36 -1.96
C VAL A 59 11.02 6.38 -0.46
N LEU A 60 9.76 6.39 -0.04
CA LEU A 60 9.37 6.32 1.37
C LEU A 60 9.90 5.05 2.04
N ILE A 61 9.67 3.88 1.45
CA ILE A 61 10.15 2.61 1.98
C ILE A 61 11.68 2.62 2.06
N THR A 62 12.37 3.08 1.01
CA THR A 62 13.83 3.18 0.99
C THR A 62 14.33 4.12 2.08
N LEU A 63 13.70 5.28 2.29
CA LEU A 63 14.08 6.24 3.32
C LEU A 63 13.88 5.68 4.72
N LEU A 64 12.73 5.06 4.98
CA LEU A 64 12.44 4.41 6.27
C LEU A 64 13.42 3.26 6.52
N ALA A 65 13.63 2.39 5.52
CA ALA A 65 14.58 1.31 5.64
C ALA A 65 16.00 1.84 5.92
N ASN A 66 16.40 2.91 5.24
CA ASN A 66 17.69 3.56 5.47
C ASN A 66 17.78 4.12 6.90
N ILE A 67 16.72 4.69 7.47
CA ILE A 67 16.73 5.20 8.85
C ILE A 67 16.75 4.06 9.89
N PHE A 68 15.99 2.98 9.67
CA PHE A 68 15.86 1.90 10.66
C PHE A 68 16.95 0.83 10.56
N PHE A 69 17.46 0.54 9.36
CA PHE A 69 18.47 -0.50 9.13
C PHE A 69 19.89 0.05 8.98
N ARG A 70 20.06 1.35 8.73
CA ARG A 70 21.37 2.00 8.75
C ARG A 70 21.61 2.56 10.15
N LYS A 71 22.10 1.69 11.03
CA LYS A 71 23.07 2.11 12.04
C LYS A 71 24.34 2.57 11.35
#